data_AF-A0A533TB30-F1
#
_entry.id   AF-A0A533TB30-F1
#
_cell.length_a   1.000
_cell.length_b   1.000
_cell.length_c   1.000
_cell.angle_alpha   90.00
_cell.angle_beta   90.00
_cell.angle_gamma   90.00
#
_symmetry.space_group_name_H-M   'P 1'
#
loop_
_entity.id
_entity.type
_entity.pdbx_description
1 polymer ?
#
loop_
_entity_poly.entity_id
_entity_poly.type
_entity_poly.pdbx_seq_one_letter_code
_entity_poly.pdbx_strand_id
1 'polypeptide(L)'
;MLIQAQAKSQTHETLTVEVVEQCLIDDFNIPPEQIRRATGTDKGLENLDLAVSSCKVRFIITVQALREGWDCPFAYVLCSVAEMRSSTAVEQILGRIMRLHQAKRKQRAELNMAYAFSASKNFVEAANALEDALIQNGFNRQEAKELITRMPAGEQGRLDLFFKVSEPLAEAPLLAGLPETVAHKFTYDEASKTCTFVGIMEEPEKYAILDCCTTPEARATIERLYRKSCGILPEQPKTAAERGVDFSVPLLSVQQGDLFEPFEESHFLEIPWRLSKYPPTFTESDYAAKQFDGKVVDIDIDDRGKVSKSFLKELRHQISFLEPDDDESVATLVHWIDRNIPNRADIFPSESGPWLIGVIHYLLNERNITIQELFHDKYTLRQRIVAKIDALRRAERQKAYQAFLLPECATPIVVSPDLCFRFKPDEYPCNAKYQGSFKFRKHYYKEIAALNGEEEECAIYIDQLPEVEFWVRNIERREFHSFWLQTSTGKFYPDFVCKLKDGRFLVVEYKAETSWSNEDSREKRALGELWEKRSGGSCLFVMPKGRDLAGIGGKVVT
;
A
#
# COMPACT_ATOMS: atom_id res chain seq x y z
N MET A 1 1.75 9.35 36.09
CA MET A 1 1.59 8.35 35.02
C MET A 1 2.53 8.69 33.88
N LEU A 2 3.25 7.70 33.36
CA LEU A 2 4.07 7.82 32.16
C LEU A 2 3.31 7.25 30.97
N ILE A 3 3.19 8.02 29.89
CA ILE A 3 2.51 7.61 28.66
C ILE A 3 3.52 7.56 27.53
N GLN A 4 3.62 6.41 26.88
CA GLN A 4 4.44 6.22 25.70
C GLN A 4 3.59 6.34 24.43
N ALA A 5 3.75 7.46 23.72
CA ALA A 5 3.16 7.76 22.43
C ALA A 5 3.94 7.12 21.26
N GLN A 6 3.34 7.12 20.08
CA GLN A 6 3.96 6.65 18.84
C GLN A 6 4.78 7.76 18.17
N ALA A 7 5.83 7.37 17.45
CA ALA A 7 6.55 8.31 16.59
C ALA A 7 5.70 8.69 15.38
N LYS A 8 5.85 9.93 14.89
CA LYS A 8 5.13 10.41 13.71
C LYS A 8 5.51 9.58 12.48
N SER A 9 4.52 8.95 11.85
CA SER A 9 4.69 8.23 10.58
C SER A 9 4.26 9.08 9.39
N GLN A 10 4.94 8.92 8.26
CA GLN A 10 4.54 9.53 6.97
C GLN A 10 3.54 8.66 6.19
N THR A 11 3.38 7.39 6.57
CA THR A 11 2.61 6.41 5.78
C THR A 11 1.26 6.05 6.39
N HIS A 12 1.06 6.32 7.68
CA HIS A 12 -0.19 6.03 8.39
C HIS A 12 -0.36 6.97 9.59
N GLU A 13 -1.60 7.14 10.04
CA GLU A 13 -1.91 7.89 11.24
C GLU A 13 -1.34 7.19 12.48
N THR A 14 -0.74 7.97 13.38
CA THR A 14 -0.07 7.48 14.59
C THR A 14 -0.57 8.28 15.79
N LEU A 15 -0.66 7.63 16.95
CA LEU A 15 -1.01 8.30 18.20
C LEU A 15 0.22 9.07 18.72
N THR A 16 0.48 10.23 18.13
CA THR A 16 1.63 11.07 18.49
C THR A 16 1.45 11.75 19.85
N VAL A 17 2.51 12.41 20.33
CA VAL A 17 2.49 13.15 21.59
C VAL A 17 1.39 14.20 21.62
N GLU A 18 1.21 14.91 20.51
CA GLU A 18 0.17 15.93 20.35
C GLU A 18 -1.22 15.32 20.45
N VAL A 19 -1.45 14.19 19.77
CA VAL A 19 -2.76 13.49 19.78
C VAL A 19 -3.09 13.00 21.18
N VAL A 20 -2.10 12.42 21.88
CA VAL A 20 -2.27 11.93 23.25
C VAL A 20 -2.53 13.08 24.22
N GLU A 21 -1.77 14.17 24.13
CA GLU A 21 -1.99 15.34 24.99
C GLU A 21 -3.37 15.96 24.76
N GLN A 22 -3.77 16.13 23.50
CA GLN A 22 -5.07 16.68 23.17
C GLN A 22 -6.20 15.79 23.71
N CYS A 23 -6.04 14.47 23.63
CA CYS A 23 -6.99 13.51 24.21
C CYS A 23 -7.10 13.67 25.74
N LEU A 24 -5.98 13.82 26.46
CA LEU A 24 -6.01 14.07 27.91
C LEU A 24 -6.75 15.37 28.26
N ILE A 25 -6.57 16.42 27.46
CA ILE A 25 -7.19 17.72 27.70
C ILE A 25 -8.68 17.71 27.33
N ASP A 26 -8.99 17.29 26.11
CA ASP A 26 -10.34 17.41 25.53
C ASP A 26 -11.28 16.29 25.99
N ASP A 27 -10.77 15.05 26.11
CA ASP A 27 -11.61 13.87 26.37
C ASP A 27 -11.63 13.47 27.85
N PHE A 28 -10.58 13.82 28.61
CA PHE A 28 -10.42 13.49 30.03
C PHE A 28 -10.35 14.74 30.93
N ASN A 29 -10.56 15.94 30.37
CA ASN A 29 -10.59 17.20 31.11
C ASN A 29 -9.36 17.45 32.01
N ILE A 30 -8.19 16.92 31.64
CA ILE A 30 -6.98 17.07 32.44
C ILE A 30 -6.39 18.47 32.21
N PRO A 31 -6.18 19.26 33.29
CA PRO A 31 -5.62 20.60 33.15
C PRO A 31 -4.22 20.57 32.51
N PRO A 32 -3.93 21.43 31.52
CA PRO A 32 -2.63 21.43 30.82
C PRO A 32 -1.42 21.58 31.75
N GLU A 33 -1.56 22.25 32.90
CA GLU A 33 -0.48 22.37 33.88
C GLU A 33 -0.06 21.04 34.52
N GLN A 34 -0.90 20.00 34.43
CA GLN A 34 -0.62 18.65 34.93
C GLN A 34 0.08 17.76 33.90
N ILE A 35 0.19 18.19 32.64
CA ILE A 35 0.73 17.41 31.54
C ILE A 35 2.09 17.97 31.12
N ARG A 36 3.09 17.12 30.90
CA ARG A 36 4.39 17.51 30.34
C ARG A 36 4.83 16.58 29.23
N ARG A 37 5.36 17.16 28.15
CA ARG A 37 6.03 16.44 27.07
C ARG A 37 7.51 16.26 27.40
N ALA A 38 8.01 15.05 27.20
CA ALA A 38 9.39 14.65 27.46
C ALA A 38 9.88 13.76 26.31
N THR A 39 10.20 14.39 25.19
CA THR A 39 10.72 13.77 23.97
C THR A 39 12.15 14.27 23.71
N GLY A 40 12.86 13.69 22.72
CA GLY A 40 14.17 14.21 22.33
C GLY A 40 14.14 15.64 21.78
N THR A 41 12.96 16.12 21.35
CA THR A 41 12.74 17.50 20.89
C THR A 41 12.15 18.40 21.97
N ASP A 42 11.25 17.86 22.79
CA ASP A 42 10.51 18.59 23.82
C ASP A 42 11.05 18.25 25.20
N LYS A 43 11.77 19.21 25.76
CA LYS A 43 12.38 19.09 27.08
C LYS A 43 11.52 19.71 28.18
N GLY A 44 10.22 19.40 28.20
CA GLY A 44 9.25 19.99 29.12
C GLY A 44 9.46 19.68 30.62
N LEU A 45 10.50 18.91 30.94
CA LEU A 45 10.91 18.54 32.30
C LEU A 45 12.19 19.24 32.77
N GLU A 46 12.89 19.98 31.90
CA GLU A 46 14.07 20.74 32.32
C GLU A 46 13.68 21.78 33.38
N ASN A 47 14.47 21.87 34.45
CA ASN A 47 14.28 22.79 35.58
C ASN A 47 13.04 22.54 36.46
N LEU A 48 12.38 21.37 36.35
CA LEU A 48 11.31 20.97 37.26
C LEU A 48 11.81 19.93 38.27
N ASP A 49 11.66 20.25 39.56
CA ASP A 49 11.82 19.26 40.62
C ASP A 49 10.49 18.57 40.89
N LEU A 50 10.34 17.36 40.34
CA LEU A 50 9.11 16.58 40.51
C LEU A 50 9.00 15.89 41.87
N ALA A 51 10.06 15.86 42.68
CA ALA A 51 10.01 15.29 44.02
C ALA A 51 9.33 16.24 45.03
N VAL A 52 9.15 17.51 44.69
CA VAL A 52 8.49 18.49 45.56
C VAL A 52 6.98 18.27 45.56
N SER A 53 6.38 18.31 46.76
CA SER A 53 4.93 18.13 46.95
C SER A 53 4.06 19.19 46.26
N SER A 54 4.61 20.37 45.96
CA SER A 54 3.93 21.44 45.22
C SER A 54 3.88 21.21 43.70
N CYS A 55 4.57 20.20 43.18
CA CYS A 55 4.55 19.90 41.76
C CYS A 55 3.17 19.43 41.31
N LYS A 56 2.59 20.11 40.31
CA LYS A 56 1.27 19.80 39.75
C LYS A 56 1.29 18.72 38.66
N VAL A 57 2.46 18.35 38.14
CA VAL A 57 2.58 17.39 37.04
C VAL A 57 2.07 16.02 37.49
N ARG A 58 1.17 15.42 36.70
CA ARG A 58 0.58 14.09 36.91
C ARG A 58 0.78 13.17 35.72
N PHE A 59 0.92 13.71 34.51
CA PHE A 59 1.08 12.98 33.26
C PHE A 59 2.35 13.43 32.53
N ILE A 60 3.15 12.46 32.10
CA ILE A 60 4.35 12.70 31.29
C ILE A 60 4.22 11.90 30.01
N ILE A 61 4.35 12.55 28.85
CA ILE A 61 4.21 11.92 27.54
C ILE A 61 5.58 11.85 26.85
N THR A 62 5.95 10.66 26.37
CA THR A 62 7.25 10.41 25.71
C THR A 62 7.07 9.49 24.48
N VAL A 63 8.04 9.44 23.56
CA VAL A 63 7.99 8.58 22.35
C VAL A 63 8.96 7.41 22.47
N GLN A 64 10.24 7.73 22.66
CA GLN A 64 11.23 6.77 23.10
C GLN A 64 11.36 6.94 24.59
N ALA A 65 11.15 5.88 25.34
CA ALA A 65 11.37 5.92 26.76
C ALA A 65 12.85 6.20 27.04
N LEU A 66 13.13 7.47 27.28
CA LEU A 66 14.19 7.96 28.13
C LEU A 66 15.54 7.25 27.87
N ARG A 67 16.06 7.33 26.64
CA ARG A 67 17.50 7.13 26.40
C ARG A 67 18.35 8.25 27.03
N GLU A 68 17.72 9.37 27.43
CA GLU A 68 18.37 10.62 27.82
C GLU A 68 18.46 10.87 29.34
N GLY A 69 18.56 9.81 30.16
CA GLY A 69 19.16 9.95 31.51
C GLY A 69 18.37 10.70 32.59
N TRP A 70 17.03 10.77 32.52
CA TRP A 70 16.21 11.40 33.56
C TRP A 70 15.51 10.38 34.48
N ASP A 71 15.44 10.61 35.78
CA ASP A 71 14.88 9.69 36.80
C ASP A 71 13.50 10.16 37.31
N CYS A 72 12.50 9.28 37.28
CA CYS A 72 11.14 9.56 37.74
C CYS A 72 10.74 8.55 38.84
N PRO A 73 11.26 8.71 40.07
CA PRO A 73 11.20 7.68 41.11
C PRO A 73 9.80 7.45 41.72
N PHE A 74 8.77 8.15 41.25
CA PHE A 74 7.38 8.04 41.71
C PHE A 74 6.41 7.63 40.59
N ALA A 75 6.90 7.25 39.41
CA ALA A 75 6.04 6.73 38.35
C ALA A 75 5.62 5.29 38.66
N TYR A 76 4.39 5.10 39.13
CA TYR A 76 3.81 3.77 39.40
C TYR A 76 3.01 3.21 38.22
N VAL A 77 2.64 4.06 37.26
CA VAL A 77 1.78 3.69 36.13
C VAL A 77 2.46 4.04 34.82
N LEU A 78 2.60 3.05 33.96
CA LEU A 78 2.98 3.17 32.56
C LEU A 78 1.78 2.83 31.68
N CYS A 79 1.51 3.63 30.65
CA CYS A 79 0.63 3.27 29.57
C CYS A 79 1.36 3.42 28.23
N SER A 80 1.51 2.33 27.49
CA SER A 80 2.05 2.34 26.14
C SER A 80 0.96 2.18 25.10
N VAL A 81 0.82 3.18 24.23
CA VAL A 81 0.00 3.10 23.01
C VAL A 81 0.81 2.65 21.78
N ALA A 82 2.12 2.45 21.95
CA ALA A 82 3.00 1.89 20.93
C ALA A 82 3.08 0.35 21.04
N GLU A 83 3.09 -0.35 19.90
CA GLU A 83 3.35 -1.79 19.88
C GLU A 83 4.79 -2.05 20.37
N MET A 84 4.92 -2.71 21.52
CA MET A 84 6.20 -3.05 22.10
C MET A 84 6.74 -4.32 21.44
N ARG A 85 7.57 -4.17 20.39
CA ARG A 85 8.10 -5.30 19.61
C ARG A 85 9.47 -5.81 20.04
N SER A 86 10.23 -5.03 20.81
CA SER A 86 11.58 -5.39 21.25
C SER A 86 11.66 -5.53 22.76
N SER A 87 12.17 -6.67 23.24
CA SER A 87 12.44 -6.95 24.65
C SER A 87 13.27 -5.84 25.32
N THR A 88 14.29 -5.32 24.62
CA THR A 88 15.17 -4.25 25.14
C THR A 88 14.46 -2.91 25.36
N ALA A 89 13.42 -2.58 24.59
CA ALA A 89 12.64 -1.36 24.82
C ALA A 89 11.70 -1.54 26.02
N VAL A 90 11.05 -2.70 26.11
CA VAL A 90 10.20 -3.10 27.24
C VAL A 90 10.99 -3.04 28.55
N GLU A 91 12.21 -3.58 28.52
CA GLU A 91 13.18 -3.61 29.62
C GLU A 91 13.50 -2.21 30.16
N GLN A 92 13.89 -1.28 29.28
CA GLN A 92 14.24 0.09 29.65
C GLN A 92 13.05 0.87 30.22
N ILE A 93 11.85 0.51 29.80
CA ILE A 93 10.62 1.15 30.25
C ILE A 93 10.21 0.63 31.64
N LEU A 94 10.21 -0.68 31.85
CA LEU A 94 9.80 -1.27 33.14
C LEU A 94 10.79 -0.95 34.24
N GLY A 95 12.10 -0.97 33.95
CA GLY A 95 13.13 -0.62 34.94
C GLY A 95 12.98 0.79 35.53
N ARG A 96 12.13 1.64 34.95
CA ARG A 96 11.83 3.00 35.40
C ARG A 96 10.61 3.10 36.31
N ILE A 97 9.62 2.22 36.14
CA ILE A 97 8.40 2.21 36.97
C ILE A 97 8.45 1.15 38.08
N MET A 98 9.28 0.11 37.93
CA MET A 98 9.49 -0.94 38.94
C MET A 98 10.45 -0.48 40.04
N ARG A 99 10.16 0.66 40.67
CA ARG A 99 10.94 1.22 41.76
C ARG A 99 10.00 1.70 42.85
N LEU A 100 10.21 1.24 44.08
CA LEU A 100 9.54 1.85 45.22
C LEU A 100 10.22 3.16 45.56
N HIS A 101 9.44 4.23 45.63
CA HIS A 101 9.95 5.52 46.10
C HIS A 101 10.58 5.36 47.50
N GLN A 102 11.85 5.74 47.63
CA GLN A 102 12.71 5.56 48.81
C GLN A 102 12.96 4.10 49.23
N ALA A 103 12.66 3.12 48.37
CA ALA A 103 12.76 1.68 48.68
C ALA A 103 12.02 1.26 49.96
N LYS A 104 10.95 1.98 50.32
CA LYS A 104 10.14 1.69 51.51
C LYS A 104 8.81 1.06 51.12
N ARG A 105 8.55 -0.12 51.68
CA ARG A 105 7.26 -0.79 51.58
C ARG A 105 6.16 0.08 52.18
N LYS A 106 5.07 0.27 51.44
CA LYS A 106 3.90 1.05 51.82
C LYS A 106 2.88 0.16 52.53
N GLN A 107 2.05 0.75 53.39
CA GLN A 107 1.00 0.01 54.12
C GLN A 107 -0.10 -0.50 53.18
N ARG A 108 -0.44 0.25 52.13
CA ARG A 108 -1.37 -0.17 51.08
C ARG A 108 -0.65 -1.08 50.10
N ALA A 109 -1.19 -2.28 49.87
CA ALA A 109 -0.57 -3.30 49.04
C ALA A 109 -0.43 -2.83 47.58
N GLU A 110 -1.45 -2.12 47.08
CA GLU A 110 -1.55 -1.59 45.72
C GLU A 110 -0.43 -0.59 45.41
N LEU A 111 0.05 0.15 46.42
CA LEU A 111 1.15 1.10 46.28
C LEU A 111 2.53 0.43 46.28
N ASN A 112 2.59 -0.88 46.47
CA ASN A 112 3.80 -1.68 46.32
C ASN A 112 3.93 -2.33 44.94
N MET A 113 2.98 -2.07 44.03
CA MET A 113 2.96 -2.61 42.68
C MET A 113 3.21 -1.51 41.64
N ALA A 114 3.76 -1.89 40.49
CA ALA A 114 3.81 -1.06 39.30
C ALA A 114 2.79 -1.57 38.29
N TYR A 115 2.07 -0.65 37.65
CA TYR A 115 1.01 -0.96 36.68
C TYR A 115 1.49 -0.61 35.28
N ALA A 116 1.49 -1.59 34.37
CA ALA A 116 1.87 -1.40 32.98
C ALA A 116 0.69 -1.76 32.07
N PHE A 117 0.17 -0.77 31.35
CA PHE A 117 -0.87 -0.92 30.35
C PHE A 117 -0.22 -0.90 28.96
N SER A 118 -0.60 -1.83 28.08
CA SER A 118 -0.04 -1.91 26.72
C SER A 118 -1.15 -2.21 25.72
N ALA A 119 -1.24 -1.39 24.67
CA ALA A 119 -2.09 -1.66 23.50
C ALA A 119 -1.37 -2.65 22.55
N SER A 120 -1.40 -3.95 22.87
CA SER A 120 -0.84 -5.01 22.00
C SER A 120 -1.94 -5.95 21.51
N LYS A 121 -1.86 -6.37 20.24
CA LYS A 121 -2.73 -7.41 19.66
C LYS A 121 -2.42 -8.80 20.20
N ASN A 122 -1.19 -9.03 20.70
CA ASN A 122 -0.79 -10.30 21.28
C ASN A 122 -0.27 -10.10 22.71
N PHE A 123 -1.19 -10.18 23.66
CA PHE A 123 -0.92 -9.98 25.08
C PHE A 123 0.06 -11.02 25.65
N VAL A 124 0.00 -12.27 25.17
CA VAL A 124 0.87 -13.35 25.65
C VAL A 124 2.32 -13.11 25.25
N GLU A 125 2.57 -12.65 24.01
CA GLU A 125 3.91 -12.27 23.56
C GLU A 125 4.46 -11.08 24.35
N ALA A 126 3.63 -10.07 24.64
CA ALA A 126 4.04 -8.94 25.47
C ALA A 126 4.40 -9.39 26.90
N ALA A 127 3.57 -10.24 27.53
CA ALA A 127 3.82 -10.80 28.86
C ALA A 127 5.05 -11.72 28.92
N ASN A 128 5.37 -12.43 27.84
CA ASN A 128 6.57 -13.26 27.73
C ASN A 128 7.82 -12.40 27.52
N ALA A 129 7.78 -11.40 26.64
CA ALA A 129 8.87 -10.44 26.46
C ALA A 129 9.18 -9.67 27.76
N LEU A 130 8.15 -9.39 28.57
CA LEU A 130 8.29 -8.81 29.90
C LEU A 130 9.03 -9.73 30.87
N GLU A 131 8.68 -11.02 30.91
CA GLU A 131 9.38 -12.02 31.74
C GLU A 131 10.84 -12.20 31.30
N ASP A 132 11.08 -12.37 30.00
CA ASP A 132 12.41 -12.58 29.45
C ASP A 132 13.33 -11.38 29.79
N ALA A 133 12.80 -10.15 29.71
CA ALA A 133 13.53 -8.94 30.09
C ALA A 133 13.90 -8.91 31.60
N LEU A 134 13.01 -9.40 32.48
CA LEU A 134 13.29 -9.50 33.92
C LEU A 134 14.36 -10.55 34.22
N ILE A 135 14.31 -11.71 33.55
CA ILE A 135 15.32 -12.76 33.69
C ILE A 135 16.70 -12.26 33.21
N GLN A 136 16.76 -11.58 32.05
CA GLN A 136 18.00 -11.02 31.49
C GLN A 136 18.66 -9.94 32.37
N ASN A 137 17.90 -9.24 33.22
CA ASN A 137 18.41 -8.23 34.16
C ASN A 137 19.02 -8.79 35.46
N GLY A 138 19.28 -10.10 35.51
CA GLY A 138 19.92 -10.72 36.66
C GLY A 138 18.95 -11.21 37.74
N PHE A 139 17.67 -11.37 37.40
CA PHE A 139 16.71 -12.15 38.18
C PHE A 139 16.66 -13.63 37.73
N ASN A 140 17.80 -14.21 37.37
CA ASN A 140 18.35 -15.45 37.96
C ASN A 140 19.82 -15.54 37.55
N ARG A 141 20.66 -16.19 38.39
CA ARG A 141 22.13 -16.13 38.32
C ARG A 141 22.68 -17.16 37.33
N GLN A 142 23.66 -16.74 36.51
CA GLN A 142 24.43 -17.48 35.47
C GLN A 142 23.76 -17.36 34.09
N GLU A 143 24.32 -16.75 33.04
CA GLU A 143 25.71 -16.67 32.58
C GLU A 143 25.93 -15.37 31.79
N ALA A 144 26.97 -14.60 32.15
CA ALA A 144 27.37 -13.36 31.46
C ALA A 144 28.88 -13.30 31.25
N LYS A 145 29.45 -14.33 30.61
CA LYS A 145 30.86 -14.38 30.21
C LYS A 145 31.06 -15.21 28.95
N GLU A 146 30.52 -14.78 27.82
CA GLU A 146 30.93 -15.24 26.50
C GLU A 146 30.29 -14.32 25.46
N LEU A 147 31.02 -13.27 25.03
CA LEU A 147 30.76 -12.52 23.78
C LEU A 147 31.75 -11.35 23.66
N ILE A 148 33.03 -11.64 23.39
CA ILE A 148 33.95 -10.65 22.81
C ILE A 148 34.83 -11.33 21.73
N THR A 149 34.96 -10.65 20.59
CA THR A 149 35.94 -10.78 19.47
C THR A 149 35.75 -11.95 18.46
N ARG A 150 35.88 -11.84 17.11
CA ARG A 150 36.43 -10.86 16.12
C ARG A 150 35.78 -11.12 14.72
N MET A 151 35.71 -10.10 13.86
CA MET A 151 35.65 -10.24 12.39
C MET A 151 37.00 -9.85 11.76
N PRO A 152 37.38 -10.41 10.59
CA PRO A 152 38.23 -9.74 9.61
C PRO A 152 37.50 -9.49 8.27
N ALA A 153 38.00 -8.47 7.57
CA ALA A 153 37.55 -7.95 6.28
C ALA A 153 38.52 -8.33 5.12
N GLY A 154 38.05 -8.14 3.87
CA GLY A 154 38.82 -8.15 2.60
C GLY A 154 38.56 -9.40 1.74
N GLU A 155 38.35 -9.36 0.41
CA GLU A 155 38.73 -8.39 -0.63
C GLU A 155 37.79 -8.43 -1.86
N GLN A 156 37.75 -7.30 -2.59
CA GLN A 156 37.10 -7.09 -3.88
C GLN A 156 38.06 -7.40 -5.06
N GLY A 157 37.49 -7.89 -6.17
CA GLY A 157 37.66 -7.25 -7.49
C GLY A 157 38.79 -7.74 -8.42
N ARG A 158 38.40 -8.50 -9.46
CA ARG A 158 39.00 -8.41 -10.81
C ARG A 158 37.96 -8.81 -11.87
N LEU A 159 37.54 -7.84 -12.70
CA LEU A 159 36.77 -8.06 -13.92
C LEU A 159 37.76 -8.07 -15.10
N ASP A 160 37.96 -9.22 -15.74
CA ASP A 160 38.74 -9.33 -16.97
C ASP A 160 37.89 -8.88 -18.18
N LEU A 161 38.42 -7.97 -18.99
CA LEU A 161 37.75 -7.18 -20.04
C LEU A 161 38.01 -7.72 -21.47
N PHE A 162 37.99 -9.05 -21.68
CA PHE A 162 38.28 -9.66 -22.98
C PHE A 162 37.09 -10.44 -23.55
N PHE A 163 36.14 -9.75 -24.20
CA PHE A 163 35.09 -10.43 -24.96
C PHE A 163 35.54 -10.71 -26.40
N LYS A 164 35.17 -11.88 -26.92
CA LYS A 164 35.45 -12.33 -28.29
C LYS A 164 34.14 -12.42 -29.06
N VAL A 165 34.16 -11.99 -30.32
CA VAL A 165 33.00 -12.08 -31.22
C VAL A 165 33.39 -12.93 -32.42
N SER A 166 32.55 -13.91 -32.77
CA SER A 166 32.82 -14.82 -33.88
C SER A 166 31.66 -14.87 -34.88
N GLU A 167 31.99 -15.00 -36.16
CA GLU A 167 31.04 -15.17 -37.27
C GLU A 167 31.52 -16.26 -38.25
N PRO A 168 30.61 -17.03 -38.86
CA PRO A 168 30.97 -17.99 -39.90
C PRO A 168 31.39 -17.26 -41.17
N LEU A 169 32.60 -17.53 -41.65
CA LEU A 169 33.20 -16.93 -42.84
C LEU A 169 33.65 -18.04 -43.79
N ALA A 170 32.88 -18.25 -44.86
CA ALA A 170 33.07 -19.36 -45.78
C ALA A 170 34.30 -19.23 -46.69
N GLU A 171 34.73 -17.99 -46.94
CA GLU A 171 35.94 -17.64 -47.70
C GLU A 171 37.12 -17.45 -46.73
N ALA A 172 38.29 -18.00 -47.08
CA ALA A 172 39.51 -17.75 -46.31
C ALA A 172 40.07 -16.35 -46.63
N PRO A 173 40.13 -15.42 -45.66
CA PRO A 173 40.63 -14.06 -45.90
C PRO A 173 42.14 -14.06 -46.18
N LEU A 174 42.59 -13.17 -47.06
CA LEU A 174 44.00 -13.01 -47.39
C LEU A 174 44.71 -12.19 -46.31
N LEU A 175 45.14 -12.85 -45.23
CA LEU A 175 45.71 -12.20 -44.04
C LEU A 175 47.10 -11.59 -44.23
N ALA A 176 47.79 -11.88 -45.34
CA ALA A 176 49.18 -11.50 -45.58
C ALA A 176 49.45 -9.98 -45.67
N GLY A 177 48.41 -9.15 -45.75
CA GLY A 177 48.49 -7.69 -45.82
C GLY A 177 47.95 -6.94 -44.59
N LEU A 178 47.54 -7.63 -43.53
CA LEU A 178 46.97 -6.98 -42.34
C LEU A 178 48.03 -6.23 -41.53
N PRO A 179 47.75 -5.00 -41.08
CA PRO A 179 48.59 -4.30 -40.10
C PRO A 179 48.76 -5.14 -38.82
N GLU A 180 49.96 -5.13 -38.22
CA GLU A 180 50.26 -5.88 -36.99
C GLU A 180 49.25 -5.58 -35.85
N THR A 181 48.76 -4.34 -35.78
CA THR A 181 47.75 -3.91 -34.80
C THR A 181 46.43 -4.66 -34.90
N VAL A 182 46.05 -5.12 -36.10
CA VAL A 182 44.80 -5.86 -36.36
C VAL A 182 45.04 -7.37 -36.41
N ALA A 183 46.22 -7.80 -36.87
CA ALA A 183 46.60 -9.21 -36.97
C ALA A 183 46.55 -9.95 -35.61
N HIS A 184 46.83 -9.25 -34.50
CA HIS A 184 46.72 -9.82 -33.16
C HIS A 184 45.27 -9.89 -32.61
N LYS A 185 44.33 -9.14 -33.20
CA LYS A 185 42.93 -9.07 -32.77
C LYS A 185 42.01 -9.93 -33.62
N PHE A 186 42.39 -10.25 -34.86
CA PHE A 186 41.58 -11.02 -35.80
C PHE A 186 42.19 -12.38 -36.09
N THR A 187 41.42 -13.45 -35.90
CA THR A 187 41.85 -14.82 -36.17
C THR A 187 40.83 -15.53 -37.06
N TYR A 188 41.30 -16.24 -38.08
CA TYR A 188 40.49 -17.11 -38.92
C TYR A 188 40.87 -18.57 -38.68
N ASP A 189 39.88 -19.42 -38.40
CA ASP A 189 40.04 -20.86 -38.28
C ASP A 189 39.54 -21.55 -39.55
N GLU A 190 40.46 -22.14 -40.30
CA GLU A 190 40.20 -22.82 -41.57
C GLU A 190 39.42 -24.13 -41.38
N ALA A 191 39.55 -24.79 -40.23
CA ALA A 191 38.84 -26.05 -39.95
C ALA A 191 37.35 -25.82 -39.64
N SER A 192 37.04 -24.75 -38.90
CA SER A 192 35.65 -24.38 -38.56
C SER A 192 35.02 -23.37 -39.52
N LYS A 193 35.81 -22.78 -40.44
CA LYS A 193 35.41 -21.67 -41.31
C LYS A 193 34.81 -20.52 -40.50
N THR A 194 35.43 -20.16 -39.39
CA THR A 194 34.98 -19.07 -38.52
C THR A 194 36.04 -17.99 -38.39
N CYS A 195 35.60 -16.74 -38.40
CA CYS A 195 36.42 -15.59 -38.06
C CYS A 195 36.08 -15.11 -36.65
N THR A 196 37.09 -14.72 -35.88
CA THR A 196 36.93 -14.21 -34.51
C THR A 196 37.70 -12.91 -34.36
N PHE A 197 37.06 -11.92 -33.76
CA PHE A 197 37.68 -10.65 -33.39
C PHE A 197 37.66 -10.48 -31.86
N VAL A 198 38.76 -9.99 -31.30
CA VAL A 198 38.95 -9.78 -29.85
C VAL A 198 38.89 -8.28 -29.54
N GLY A 199 37.89 -7.87 -28.76
CA GLY A 199 37.66 -6.47 -28.38
C GLY A 199 36.67 -5.72 -29.28
N ILE A 200 36.63 -4.40 -29.11
CA ILE A 200 35.80 -3.48 -29.92
C ILE A 200 36.58 -3.15 -31.20
N MET A 201 35.99 -3.40 -32.38
CA MET A 201 36.63 -3.11 -33.67
C MET A 201 36.47 -1.63 -34.02
N GLU A 202 37.55 -0.96 -34.38
CA GLU A 202 37.52 0.42 -34.88
C GLU A 202 37.32 0.46 -36.40
N GLU A 203 36.83 1.59 -36.94
CA GLU A 203 36.59 1.75 -38.38
C GLU A 203 37.83 1.44 -39.27
N PRO A 204 39.06 1.87 -38.92
CA PRO A 204 40.25 1.51 -39.71
C PRO A 204 40.52 -0.01 -39.73
N GLU A 205 40.25 -0.70 -38.62
CA GLU A 205 40.44 -2.14 -38.48
C GLU A 205 39.41 -2.91 -39.31
N LYS A 206 38.16 -2.41 -39.35
CA LYS A 206 37.10 -2.92 -40.21
C LYS A 206 37.50 -2.86 -41.69
N TYR A 207 37.96 -1.71 -42.18
CA TYR A 207 38.34 -1.56 -43.58
C TYR A 207 39.55 -2.44 -43.93
N ALA A 208 40.53 -2.56 -43.03
CA ALA A 208 41.67 -3.46 -43.22
C ALA A 208 41.25 -4.94 -43.35
N ILE A 209 40.27 -5.40 -42.57
CA ILE A 209 39.75 -6.78 -42.66
C ILE A 209 38.87 -6.95 -43.91
N LEU A 210 38.10 -5.93 -44.30
CA LEU A 210 37.28 -5.95 -45.51
C LEU A 210 38.12 -6.06 -46.79
N ASP A 211 39.29 -5.42 -46.82
CA ASP A 211 40.23 -5.49 -47.94
C ASP A 211 40.84 -6.90 -48.11
N CYS A 212 40.84 -7.71 -47.05
CA CYS A 212 41.25 -9.12 -47.09
C CYS A 212 40.17 -10.07 -47.63
N CYS A 213 38.95 -9.59 -47.89
CA CYS A 213 37.82 -10.39 -48.37
C CYS A 213 37.42 -10.01 -49.81
N THR A 214 37.26 -11.01 -50.68
CA THR A 214 36.94 -10.78 -52.10
C THR A 214 35.46 -10.91 -52.42
N THR A 215 34.70 -11.75 -51.70
CA THR A 215 33.27 -11.95 -51.98
C THR A 215 32.36 -10.94 -51.27
N PRO A 216 31.22 -10.55 -51.90
CA PRO A 216 30.19 -9.73 -51.25
C PRO A 216 29.65 -10.35 -49.95
N GLU A 217 29.53 -11.67 -49.90
CA GLU A 217 29.05 -12.43 -48.74
C GLU A 217 30.04 -12.40 -47.57
N ALA A 218 31.34 -12.51 -47.85
CA ALA A 218 32.40 -12.35 -46.85
C ALA A 218 32.42 -10.91 -46.30
N ARG A 219 32.33 -9.89 -47.16
CA ARG A 219 32.25 -8.49 -46.74
C ARG A 219 31.03 -8.20 -45.87
N ALA A 220 29.86 -8.74 -46.22
CA ALA A 220 28.67 -8.65 -45.38
C ALA A 220 28.83 -9.35 -44.02
N THR A 221 29.65 -10.39 -43.95
CA THR A 221 29.96 -11.11 -42.70
C THR A 221 30.89 -10.29 -41.80
N ILE A 222 31.92 -9.64 -42.36
CA ILE A 222 32.77 -8.71 -41.62
C ILE A 222 31.99 -7.48 -41.15
N GLU A 223 31.02 -6.99 -41.92
CA GLU A 223 30.10 -5.93 -41.49
C GLU A 223 29.26 -6.36 -40.28
N ARG A 224 28.77 -7.61 -40.25
CA ARG A 224 28.06 -8.18 -39.08
C ARG A 224 29.00 -8.34 -37.89
N LEU A 225 30.23 -8.79 -38.12
CA LEU A 225 31.26 -8.94 -37.10
C LEU A 225 31.62 -7.59 -36.46
N TYR A 226 31.78 -6.55 -37.27
CA TYR A 226 31.99 -5.15 -36.84
C TYR A 226 30.84 -4.67 -35.96
N ARG A 227 29.59 -4.80 -36.44
CA ARG A 227 28.39 -4.39 -35.68
C ARG A 227 28.27 -5.12 -34.34
N LYS A 228 28.54 -6.43 -34.31
CA LYS A 228 28.55 -7.22 -33.06
C LYS A 228 29.69 -6.80 -32.12
N SER A 229 30.88 -6.49 -32.64
CA SER A 229 32.01 -6.03 -31.83
C SER A 229 31.81 -4.63 -31.22
N CYS A 230 31.10 -3.75 -31.92
CA CYS A 230 30.77 -2.39 -31.48
C CYS A 230 29.51 -2.31 -30.61
N GLY A 231 28.82 -3.44 -30.37
CA GLY A 231 27.54 -3.45 -29.66
C GLY A 231 26.40 -2.75 -30.42
N ILE A 232 26.54 -2.52 -31.74
CA ILE A 232 25.52 -1.90 -32.58
C ILE A 232 24.46 -2.97 -32.85
N LEU A 233 23.39 -2.96 -32.06
CA LEU A 233 22.23 -3.83 -32.24
C LEU A 233 21.57 -3.56 -33.61
N PRO A 234 21.06 -4.58 -34.31
CA PRO A 234 20.29 -4.37 -35.52
C PRO A 234 19.13 -3.41 -35.25
N GLU A 235 18.93 -2.44 -36.15
CA GLU A 235 17.84 -1.46 -36.06
C GLU A 235 16.51 -2.23 -35.99
N GLN A 236 15.86 -2.17 -34.82
CA GLN A 236 14.57 -2.81 -34.65
C GLN A 236 13.55 -2.04 -35.50
N PRO A 237 12.57 -2.74 -36.12
CA PRO A 237 11.51 -2.04 -36.83
C PRO A 237 10.81 -1.09 -35.86
N LYS A 238 10.66 0.17 -36.28
CA LYS A 238 10.00 1.21 -35.48
C LYS A 238 8.62 0.74 -35.05
N THR A 239 8.24 0.95 -33.80
CA THR A 239 6.90 0.60 -33.29
C THR A 239 5.82 1.50 -33.86
N ALA A 240 4.55 1.18 -33.60
CA ALA A 240 3.42 2.00 -34.07
C ALA A 240 3.47 3.43 -33.49
N ALA A 241 3.84 3.57 -32.21
CA ALA A 241 4.07 4.87 -31.58
C ALA A 241 5.22 5.64 -32.27
N GLU A 242 6.37 4.99 -32.52
CA GLU A 242 7.51 5.65 -33.19
C GLU A 242 7.23 6.06 -34.64
N ARG A 243 6.21 5.44 -35.27
CA ARG A 243 5.70 5.83 -36.59
C ARG A 243 4.65 6.94 -36.52
N GLY A 244 4.23 7.36 -35.32
CA GLY A 244 3.20 8.38 -35.13
C GLY A 244 1.79 7.89 -35.46
N VAL A 245 1.53 6.57 -35.42
CA VAL A 245 0.20 6.02 -35.66
C VAL A 245 -0.72 6.44 -34.52
N ASP A 246 -1.85 7.06 -34.85
CA ASP A 246 -2.81 7.49 -33.85
C ASP A 246 -3.49 6.30 -33.15
N PHE A 247 -3.58 6.37 -31.82
CA PHE A 247 -4.26 5.37 -31.03
C PHE A 247 -5.21 6.03 -30.04
N SER A 248 -6.41 6.32 -30.55
CA SER A 248 -7.48 6.99 -29.82
C SER A 248 -8.67 6.05 -29.63
N VAL A 249 -9.09 5.81 -28.39
CA VAL A 249 -10.14 4.85 -28.02
C VAL A 249 -11.37 5.60 -27.50
N PRO A 250 -12.57 5.37 -28.06
CA PRO A 250 -13.79 6.04 -27.62
C PRO A 250 -14.07 5.87 -26.12
N LEU A 251 -14.39 6.97 -25.44
CA LEU A 251 -14.71 6.97 -24.01
C LEU A 251 -16.20 6.76 -23.76
N LEU A 252 -16.49 6.21 -22.58
CA LEU A 252 -17.83 6.25 -22.02
C LEU A 252 -18.13 7.69 -21.58
N SER A 253 -19.18 8.28 -22.13
CA SER A 253 -19.42 9.72 -22.06
C SER A 253 -20.86 10.02 -21.66
N VAL A 254 -21.07 11.07 -20.89
CA VAL A 254 -22.39 11.63 -20.60
C VAL A 254 -22.76 12.60 -21.72
N GLN A 255 -23.95 12.44 -22.30
CA GLN A 255 -24.46 13.35 -23.31
C GLN A 255 -25.43 14.36 -22.69
N GLN A 256 -25.14 15.66 -22.88
CA GLN A 256 -26.02 16.77 -22.52
C GLN A 256 -26.31 17.63 -23.75
N GLY A 257 -27.43 17.33 -24.44
CA GLY A 257 -27.70 17.92 -25.76
C GLY A 257 -26.63 17.51 -26.78
N ASP A 258 -25.88 18.48 -27.28
CA ASP A 258 -24.78 18.27 -28.24
C ASP A 258 -23.39 18.16 -27.58
N LEU A 259 -23.30 18.31 -26.25
CA LEU A 259 -22.05 18.22 -25.51
C LEU A 259 -21.82 16.79 -25.01
N PHE A 260 -20.59 16.31 -25.17
CA PHE A 260 -20.11 15.03 -24.63
C PHE A 260 -19.02 15.29 -23.60
N GLU A 261 -19.22 14.76 -22.39
CA GLU A 261 -18.24 14.85 -21.29
C GLU A 261 -17.83 13.44 -20.86
N PRO A 262 -16.56 13.19 -20.49
CA PRO A 262 -16.14 11.89 -19.97
C PRO A 262 -16.98 11.53 -18.74
N PHE A 263 -17.53 10.32 -18.70
CA PHE A 263 -18.29 9.89 -17.53
C PHE A 263 -17.34 9.67 -16.35
N GLU A 264 -17.37 10.63 -15.42
CA GLU A 264 -16.48 10.69 -14.24
C GLU A 264 -17.26 10.70 -12.92
N GLU A 265 -16.52 10.50 -11.83
CA GLU A 265 -17.05 10.49 -10.47
C GLU A 265 -17.83 11.76 -10.09
N SER A 266 -17.43 12.92 -10.60
CA SER A 266 -18.11 14.21 -10.36
C SER A 266 -19.62 14.15 -10.63
N HIS A 267 -20.03 13.47 -11.70
CA HIS A 267 -21.44 13.39 -12.14
C HIS A 267 -22.38 12.81 -11.09
N PHE A 268 -21.88 11.90 -10.24
CA PHE A 268 -22.69 11.24 -9.22
C PHE A 268 -22.28 11.59 -7.78
N LEU A 269 -21.17 12.33 -7.58
CA LEU A 269 -20.89 12.99 -6.31
C LEU A 269 -21.74 14.23 -6.09
N GLU A 270 -22.14 14.91 -7.16
CA GLU A 270 -23.01 16.09 -7.08
C GLU A 270 -24.43 15.76 -6.63
N ILE A 271 -24.81 14.48 -6.57
CA ILE A 271 -26.12 14.05 -6.09
C ILE A 271 -26.13 14.15 -4.56
N PRO A 272 -26.88 15.11 -3.98
CA PRO A 272 -26.88 15.31 -2.53
C PRO A 272 -27.54 14.12 -1.84
N TRP A 273 -26.79 13.41 -1.02
CA TRP A 273 -27.33 12.40 -0.13
C TRP A 273 -27.64 13.01 1.24
N ARG A 274 -28.56 12.39 1.98
CA ARG A 274 -28.98 12.87 3.30
C ARG A 274 -28.94 11.73 4.30
N LEU A 275 -28.11 11.86 5.32
CA LEU A 275 -28.02 10.87 6.41
C LEU A 275 -29.37 10.71 7.12
N SER A 276 -30.13 11.79 7.23
CA SER A 276 -31.47 11.83 7.84
C SER A 276 -32.52 10.92 7.17
N LYS A 277 -32.30 10.48 5.91
CA LYS A 277 -33.21 9.54 5.22
C LYS A 277 -33.02 8.10 5.66
N TYR A 278 -31.93 7.79 6.35
CA TYR A 278 -31.58 6.44 6.74
C TYR A 278 -32.02 6.14 8.18
N PRO A 279 -32.63 4.97 8.43
CA PRO A 279 -33.04 4.62 9.79
C PRO A 279 -31.80 4.53 10.68
N PRO A 280 -31.84 5.09 11.90
CA PRO A 280 -30.72 5.06 12.84
C PRO A 280 -30.65 3.73 13.59
N THR A 281 -30.92 2.62 12.92
CA THR A 281 -30.79 1.27 13.50
C THR A 281 -29.32 0.94 13.68
N PHE A 282 -28.97 0.15 14.69
CA PHE A 282 -27.57 -0.25 14.94
C PHE A 282 -27.54 -1.66 15.53
N THR A 283 -27.51 -2.66 14.64
CA THR A 283 -27.73 -4.07 15.00
C THR A 283 -26.50 -4.70 15.66
N GLU A 284 -26.63 -5.96 16.12
CA GLU A 284 -25.51 -6.71 16.72
C GLU A 284 -24.31 -6.84 15.77
N SER A 285 -24.54 -6.93 14.45
CA SER A 285 -23.47 -6.97 13.47
C SER A 285 -22.76 -5.62 13.30
N ASP A 286 -23.47 -4.52 13.49
CA ASP A 286 -22.91 -3.17 13.41
C ASP A 286 -22.07 -2.87 14.67
N TYR A 287 -22.59 -3.27 15.83
CA TYR A 287 -21.98 -3.08 17.13
C TYR A 287 -22.41 -4.19 18.08
N ALA A 288 -21.51 -5.16 18.21
CA ALA A 288 -21.52 -6.09 19.32
C ALA A 288 -20.89 -5.36 20.50
N ALA A 289 -21.67 -5.11 21.56
CA ALA A 289 -21.15 -4.54 22.79
C ALA A 289 -20.07 -5.49 23.32
N LYS A 290 -18.81 -5.17 23.07
CA LYS A 290 -17.71 -5.99 23.56
C LYS A 290 -17.55 -5.68 25.03
N GLN A 291 -17.64 -6.71 25.86
CA GLN A 291 -17.07 -6.65 27.19
C GLN A 291 -15.56 -6.44 27.00
N PHE A 292 -15.01 -5.41 27.64
CA PHE A 292 -13.58 -5.17 27.68
C PHE A 292 -12.85 -6.44 28.18
N ASP A 293 -12.31 -7.24 27.25
CA ASP A 293 -11.56 -8.47 27.53
C ASP A 293 -10.08 -8.13 27.76
N GLY A 294 -9.85 -7.20 28.70
CA GLY A 294 -8.52 -6.86 29.16
C GLY A 294 -7.97 -8.01 29.99
N LYS A 295 -6.97 -8.72 29.47
CA LYS A 295 -6.24 -9.74 30.23
C LYS A 295 -5.27 -9.07 31.19
N VAL A 296 -5.18 -9.60 32.40
CA VAL A 296 -4.30 -9.10 33.45
C VAL A 296 -3.37 -10.21 33.86
N VAL A 297 -2.08 -9.88 33.97
CA VAL A 297 -1.07 -10.79 34.47
C VAL A 297 -0.39 -10.10 35.63
N ASP A 298 -0.47 -10.73 36.80
CA ASP A 298 0.41 -10.38 37.89
C ASP A 298 1.73 -11.11 37.68
N ILE A 299 2.82 -10.35 37.71
CA ILE A 299 4.18 -10.86 37.65
C ILE A 299 4.82 -10.54 39.00
N ASP A 300 5.14 -11.57 39.77
CA ASP A 300 5.78 -11.43 41.08
C ASP A 300 6.93 -12.43 41.23
N ILE A 301 7.84 -12.16 42.16
CA ILE A 301 8.96 -13.05 42.49
C ILE A 301 8.50 -13.97 43.62
N ASP A 302 8.54 -15.28 43.38
CA ASP A 302 8.20 -16.27 44.40
C ASP A 302 9.26 -16.33 45.53
N ASP A 303 8.93 -17.02 46.61
CA ASP A 303 9.81 -17.17 47.79
C ASP A 303 11.18 -17.83 47.48
N ARG A 304 11.37 -18.36 46.27
CA ARG A 304 12.62 -18.98 45.79
C ARG A 304 13.39 -18.08 44.83
N GLY A 305 12.93 -16.84 44.62
CA GLY A 305 13.57 -15.87 43.74
C GLY A 305 13.27 -16.10 42.25
N LYS A 306 12.27 -16.92 41.91
CA LYS A 306 11.87 -17.18 40.52
C LYS A 306 10.68 -16.31 40.14
N VAL A 307 10.68 -15.80 38.91
CA VAL A 307 9.54 -15.06 38.35
C VAL A 307 8.34 -16.01 38.24
N SER A 308 7.19 -15.57 38.77
CA SER A 308 5.91 -16.28 38.75
C SER A 308 4.86 -15.44 38.02
N LYS A 309 3.94 -16.11 37.31
CA LYS A 309 2.85 -15.49 36.54
C LYS A 309 1.51 -16.02 37.00
N SER A 310 0.59 -15.13 37.37
CA SER A 310 -0.82 -15.47 37.56
C SER A 310 -1.69 -14.65 36.61
N PHE A 311 -2.48 -15.35 35.80
CA PHE A 311 -3.48 -14.70 34.95
C PHE A 311 -4.72 -14.45 35.80
N LEU A 312 -5.00 -13.18 36.09
CA LEU A 312 -6.25 -12.76 36.72
C LEU A 312 -7.34 -12.75 35.64
N LYS A 313 -8.48 -13.40 35.92
CA LYS A 313 -9.51 -13.61 34.90
C LYS A 313 -10.37 -12.38 34.59
N GLU A 314 -10.50 -11.37 35.47
CA GLU A 314 -11.42 -10.24 35.22
C GLU A 314 -10.96 -8.94 35.91
N LEU A 315 -10.67 -7.89 35.12
CA LEU A 315 -10.37 -6.53 35.59
C LEU A 315 -11.63 -5.62 35.64
N ARG A 316 -12.84 -6.19 35.75
CA ARG A 316 -14.07 -5.38 35.71
C ARG A 316 -14.24 -4.45 36.91
N HIS A 317 -13.63 -4.77 38.05
CA HIS A 317 -13.89 -4.06 39.30
C HIS A 317 -12.94 -2.89 39.63
N GLN A 318 -11.82 -2.69 38.92
CA GLN A 318 -10.83 -1.66 39.30
C GLN A 318 -10.72 -0.46 38.36
N ILE A 319 -11.06 -0.59 37.07
CA ILE A 319 -11.11 0.58 36.15
C ILE A 319 -12.37 1.42 36.37
N SER A 320 -13.45 0.82 36.93
CA SER A 320 -14.69 1.52 37.29
C SER A 320 -14.53 2.59 38.38
N PHE A 321 -13.35 2.70 39.02
CA PHE A 321 -13.07 3.66 40.09
C PHE A 321 -12.36 4.95 39.63
N LEU A 322 -12.05 5.08 38.33
CA LEU A 322 -11.62 6.36 37.76
C LEU A 322 -12.88 7.16 37.40
N GLU A 323 -13.40 7.84 38.44
CA GLU A 323 -14.43 8.90 38.50
C GLU A 323 -15.61 8.83 37.50
N PRO A 324 -16.87 8.71 37.97
CA PRO A 324 -18.01 9.07 37.12
C PRO A 324 -17.95 10.57 36.84
N ASP A 325 -17.82 10.97 35.58
CA ASP A 325 -18.14 12.33 35.18
C ASP A 325 -19.65 12.52 35.39
N ASP A 326 -20.06 13.49 36.21
CA ASP A 326 -21.48 13.84 36.44
C ASP A 326 -22.19 14.36 35.16
N ASP A 327 -21.51 14.40 34.02
CA ASP A 327 -21.98 14.93 32.73
C ASP A 327 -22.23 13.83 31.66
N GLU A 328 -22.37 12.56 32.09
CA GLU A 328 -22.70 11.42 31.23
C GLU A 328 -24.16 11.46 30.73
N SER A 329 -24.43 12.33 29.75
CA SER A 329 -25.73 12.44 29.08
C SER A 329 -25.69 11.96 27.63
N VAL A 330 -26.86 11.61 27.08
CA VAL A 330 -26.99 11.33 25.63
C VAL A 330 -26.49 12.51 24.79
N ALA A 331 -26.78 13.74 25.22
CA ALA A 331 -26.35 14.94 24.51
C ALA A 331 -24.82 15.08 24.47
N THR A 332 -24.15 14.81 25.60
CA THR A 332 -22.70 14.85 25.72
C THR A 332 -22.04 13.79 24.84
N LEU A 333 -22.56 12.55 24.85
CA LEU A 333 -22.05 11.47 24.01
C LEU A 333 -22.25 11.77 22.52
N VAL A 334 -23.43 12.25 22.13
CA VAL A 334 -23.72 12.62 20.73
C VAL A 334 -22.82 13.77 20.29
N HIS A 335 -22.65 14.81 21.11
CA HIS A 335 -21.77 15.93 20.79
C HIS A 335 -20.32 15.47 20.59
N TRP A 336 -19.83 14.60 21.47
CA TRP A 336 -18.49 14.03 21.37
C TRP A 336 -18.33 13.17 20.11
N ILE A 337 -19.27 12.26 19.82
CA ILE A 337 -19.22 11.42 18.61
C ILE A 337 -19.26 12.31 17.37
N ASP A 338 -20.20 13.25 17.32
CA ASP A 338 -20.39 14.17 16.19
C ASP A 338 -19.06 14.88 15.89
N ARG A 339 -18.51 15.66 16.83
CA ARG A 339 -17.25 16.41 16.65
C ARG A 339 -16.07 15.54 16.16
N ASN A 340 -16.09 14.24 16.48
CA ASN A 340 -15.03 13.29 16.15
C ASN A 340 -15.29 12.42 14.90
N ILE A 341 -16.32 12.70 14.09
CA ILE A 341 -16.52 12.06 12.78
C ILE A 341 -15.55 12.68 11.75
N PRO A 342 -14.70 11.91 11.07
CA PRO A 342 -13.80 12.40 10.02
C PRO A 342 -14.55 12.71 8.72
N ASN A 343 -13.95 13.51 7.84
CA ASN A 343 -14.44 13.80 6.48
C ASN A 343 -15.89 14.31 6.43
N ARG A 344 -16.19 15.37 7.19
CA ARG A 344 -17.54 15.99 7.30
C ARG A 344 -17.97 16.86 6.11
N ALA A 345 -17.21 16.91 5.02
CA ALA A 345 -17.49 17.84 3.92
C ALA A 345 -18.89 17.65 3.31
N ASP A 346 -19.44 16.44 3.40
CA ASP A 346 -20.73 16.04 2.83
C ASP A 346 -21.84 15.79 3.85
N ILE A 347 -21.60 16.00 5.15
CA ILE A 347 -22.58 15.75 6.23
C ILE A 347 -22.74 17.01 7.07
N PHE A 348 -23.94 17.60 7.04
CA PHE A 348 -24.24 18.78 7.83
C PHE A 348 -24.55 18.42 9.29
N PRO A 349 -24.08 19.21 10.29
CA PRO A 349 -24.37 18.98 11.71
C PRO A 349 -25.87 18.90 12.05
N SER A 350 -26.70 19.62 11.29
CA SER A 350 -28.17 19.58 11.41
C SER A 350 -28.77 18.21 11.08
N GLU A 351 -28.05 17.36 10.36
CA GLU A 351 -28.50 16.01 10.00
C GLU A 351 -27.85 14.92 10.85
N SER A 352 -26.55 15.06 11.13
CA SER A 352 -25.82 14.07 11.94
C SER A 352 -26.31 14.03 13.38
N GLY A 353 -26.58 15.18 14.01
CA GLY A 353 -27.07 15.25 15.39
C GLY A 353 -28.33 14.41 15.64
N PRO A 354 -29.46 14.68 14.93
CA PRO A 354 -30.68 13.89 15.08
C PRO A 354 -30.51 12.41 14.77
N TRP A 355 -29.70 12.07 13.77
CA TRP A 355 -29.44 10.67 13.41
C TRP A 355 -28.65 9.94 14.51
N LEU A 356 -27.62 10.58 15.07
CA LEU A 356 -26.83 10.05 16.19
C LEU A 356 -27.69 9.90 17.45
N ILE A 357 -28.55 10.87 17.77
CA ILE A 357 -29.54 10.75 18.85
C ILE A 357 -30.39 9.49 18.65
N GLY A 358 -30.89 9.27 17.43
CA GLY A 358 -31.62 8.06 17.07
C GLY A 358 -30.81 6.77 17.29
N VAL A 359 -29.53 6.76 16.92
CA VAL A 359 -28.63 5.61 17.10
C VAL A 359 -28.44 5.30 18.58
N ILE A 360 -28.15 6.32 19.39
CA ILE A 360 -27.96 6.15 20.84
C ILE A 360 -29.26 5.67 21.49
N HIS A 361 -30.42 6.25 21.16
CA HIS A 361 -31.70 5.76 21.66
C HIS A 361 -32.03 4.33 21.22
N TYR A 362 -31.67 3.93 20.00
CA TYR A 362 -31.82 2.53 19.56
C TYR A 362 -30.97 1.60 20.44
N LEU A 363 -29.73 1.97 20.75
CA LEU A 363 -28.85 1.18 21.61
C LEU A 363 -29.37 1.10 23.06
N LEU A 364 -29.89 2.21 23.60
CA LEU A 364 -30.45 2.25 24.95
C LEU A 364 -31.76 1.45 25.06
N ASN A 365 -32.69 1.66 24.13
CA ASN A 365 -34.07 1.17 24.26
C ASN A 365 -34.27 -0.22 23.62
N GLU A 366 -33.70 -0.47 22.44
CA GLU A 366 -33.91 -1.72 21.69
C GLU A 366 -32.85 -2.77 22.01
N ARG A 367 -31.61 -2.33 22.26
CA ARG A 367 -30.48 -3.22 22.61
C ARG A 367 -30.21 -3.32 24.12
N ASN A 368 -30.91 -2.54 24.95
CA ASN A 368 -30.78 -2.53 26.41
C ASN A 368 -29.34 -2.29 26.92
N ILE A 369 -28.54 -1.50 26.18
CA ILE A 369 -27.19 -1.12 26.60
C ILE A 369 -27.30 0.13 27.47
N THR A 370 -26.58 0.20 28.58
CA THR A 370 -26.63 1.36 29.47
C THR A 370 -25.81 2.53 28.90
N ILE A 371 -26.16 3.76 29.29
CA ILE A 371 -25.40 4.95 28.87
C ILE A 371 -23.93 4.89 29.30
N GLN A 372 -23.67 4.36 30.50
CA GLN A 372 -22.33 4.18 31.07
C GLN A 372 -21.49 3.20 30.22
N GLU A 373 -22.08 2.09 29.77
CA GLU A 373 -21.40 1.16 28.87
C GLU A 373 -21.06 1.80 27.52
N LEU A 374 -21.95 2.65 26.99
CA LEU A 374 -21.69 3.39 25.74
C LEU A 374 -20.60 4.46 25.91
N PHE A 375 -20.52 5.14 27.05
CA PHE A 375 -19.42 6.06 27.37
C PHE A 375 -18.09 5.32 27.51
N HIS A 376 -18.09 4.16 28.17
CA HIS A 376 -16.89 3.34 28.33
C HIS A 376 -16.34 2.86 26.98
N ASP A 377 -17.22 2.49 26.04
CA ASP A 377 -16.85 2.02 24.70
C ASP A 377 -16.99 3.12 23.62
N LYS A 378 -17.02 4.41 24.01
CA LYS A 378 -17.33 5.54 23.10
C LYS A 378 -16.45 5.59 21.86
N TYR A 379 -15.18 5.23 21.98
CA TYR A 379 -14.23 5.19 20.86
C TYR A 379 -14.54 4.09 19.85
N THR A 380 -14.88 2.88 20.30
CA THR A 380 -15.31 1.78 19.43
C THR A 380 -16.65 2.12 18.80
N LEU A 381 -17.59 2.64 19.59
CA LEU A 381 -18.89 3.08 19.10
C LEU A 381 -18.74 4.12 17.97
N ARG A 382 -17.89 5.14 18.16
CA ARG A 382 -17.54 6.12 17.13
C ARG A 382 -17.01 5.44 15.86
N GLN A 383 -16.04 4.53 15.99
CA GLN A 383 -15.48 3.82 14.82
C GLN A 383 -16.55 3.04 14.06
N ARG A 384 -17.47 2.37 14.76
CA ARG A 384 -18.58 1.64 14.13
C ARG A 384 -19.57 2.58 13.47
N ILE A 385 -19.88 3.71 14.09
CA ILE A 385 -20.76 4.73 13.52
C ILE A 385 -20.17 5.29 12.23
N VAL A 386 -18.88 5.65 12.24
CA VAL A 386 -18.17 6.13 11.04
C VAL A 386 -18.20 5.07 9.94
N ALA A 387 -17.89 3.81 10.26
CA ALA A 387 -17.94 2.73 9.28
C ALA A 387 -19.36 2.53 8.69
N LYS A 388 -20.41 2.72 9.49
CA LYS A 388 -21.79 2.67 9.01
C LYS A 388 -22.13 3.84 8.10
N ILE A 389 -21.74 5.06 8.47
CA ILE A 389 -21.90 6.25 7.63
C ILE A 389 -21.18 6.05 6.29
N ASP A 390 -19.95 5.55 6.29
CA ASP A 390 -19.19 5.26 5.07
C ASP A 390 -19.83 4.16 4.21
N ALA A 391 -20.47 3.17 4.83
CA ALA A 391 -21.25 2.16 4.12
C ALA A 391 -22.50 2.76 3.45
N LEU A 392 -23.23 3.63 4.17
CA LEU A 392 -24.39 4.34 3.64
C LEU A 392 -24.00 5.28 2.48
N ARG A 393 -22.88 6.01 2.63
CA ARG A 393 -22.32 6.87 1.59
C ARG A 393 -22.00 6.06 0.32
N ARG A 394 -21.32 4.92 0.47
CA ARG A 394 -21.02 4.02 -0.66
C ARG A 394 -22.29 3.48 -1.32
N ALA A 395 -23.31 3.14 -0.54
CA ALA A 395 -24.59 2.66 -1.06
C ALA A 395 -25.32 3.74 -1.86
N GLU A 396 -25.37 4.99 -1.38
CA GLU A 396 -25.95 6.11 -2.15
C GLU A 396 -25.17 6.40 -3.42
N ARG A 397 -23.84 6.43 -3.33
CA ARG A 397 -22.96 6.59 -4.50
C ARG A 397 -23.22 5.51 -5.55
N GLN A 398 -23.38 4.26 -5.12
CA GLN A 398 -23.71 3.16 -6.02
C GLN A 398 -25.09 3.33 -6.64
N LYS A 399 -26.12 3.74 -5.89
CA LYS A 399 -27.45 4.01 -6.45
C LYS A 399 -27.43 5.16 -7.47
N ALA A 400 -26.74 6.24 -7.14
CA ALA A 400 -26.54 7.40 -8.01
C ALA A 400 -25.85 6.98 -9.32
N TYR A 401 -24.75 6.23 -9.23
CA TYR A 401 -24.07 5.63 -10.38
C TYR A 401 -25.00 4.74 -11.22
N GLN A 402 -25.78 3.84 -10.58
CA GLN A 402 -26.71 2.95 -11.30
C GLN A 402 -27.80 3.73 -12.03
N ALA A 403 -28.25 4.88 -11.51
CA ALA A 403 -29.23 5.72 -12.17
C ALA A 403 -28.74 6.27 -13.51
N PHE A 404 -27.43 6.51 -13.67
CA PHE A 404 -26.83 6.91 -14.96
C PHE A 404 -26.79 5.77 -15.99
N LEU A 405 -26.80 4.51 -15.53
CA LEU A 405 -26.79 3.34 -16.42
C LEU A 405 -28.19 3.03 -16.99
N LEU A 406 -29.25 3.61 -16.42
CA LEU A 406 -30.63 3.36 -16.83
C LEU A 406 -30.95 4.05 -18.17
N PRO A 407 -31.74 3.41 -19.06
CA PRO A 407 -32.16 4.00 -20.33
C PRO A 407 -32.92 5.33 -20.20
N GLU A 408 -33.63 5.54 -19.09
CA GLU A 408 -34.47 6.70 -18.82
C GLU A 408 -33.69 7.89 -18.24
N CYS A 409 -32.36 7.80 -18.12
CA CYS A 409 -31.53 8.88 -17.64
C CYS A 409 -31.63 10.10 -18.59
N ALA A 410 -31.88 11.28 -18.03
CA ALA A 410 -31.97 12.54 -18.79
C ALA A 410 -30.65 12.89 -19.52
N THR A 411 -29.53 12.41 -19.00
CA THR A 411 -28.18 12.57 -19.56
C THR A 411 -27.61 11.18 -19.86
N PRO A 412 -28.00 10.56 -20.98
CA PRO A 412 -27.69 9.18 -21.24
C PRO A 412 -26.18 8.98 -21.41
N ILE A 413 -25.73 7.81 -20.99
CA ILE A 413 -24.36 7.37 -21.27
C ILE A 413 -24.27 6.81 -22.68
N VAL A 414 -23.33 7.35 -23.45
CA VAL A 414 -23.06 7.02 -24.85
C VAL A 414 -21.57 6.80 -25.07
N VAL A 415 -21.22 6.22 -26.21
CA VAL A 415 -19.84 6.11 -26.69
C VAL A 415 -19.80 6.78 -28.06
N SER A 416 -19.08 7.90 -28.15
CA SER A 416 -18.95 8.69 -29.37
C SER A 416 -17.50 8.69 -29.86
N PRO A 417 -17.25 8.64 -31.19
CA PRO A 417 -15.91 8.87 -31.72
C PRO A 417 -15.39 10.29 -31.46
N ASP A 418 -16.27 11.25 -31.14
CA ASP A 418 -15.90 12.65 -30.90
C ASP A 418 -15.12 12.84 -29.58
N LEU A 419 -15.27 11.91 -28.64
CA LEU A 419 -14.58 11.93 -27.35
C LEU A 419 -13.82 10.63 -27.13
N CYS A 420 -12.51 10.69 -27.35
CA CYS A 420 -11.60 9.55 -27.24
C CYS A 420 -10.51 9.80 -26.20
N PHE A 421 -10.09 8.73 -25.54
CA PHE A 421 -8.82 8.68 -24.82
C PHE A 421 -7.68 8.42 -25.81
N ARG A 422 -6.63 9.23 -25.77
CA ARG A 422 -5.50 9.14 -26.70
C ARG A 422 -4.23 8.66 -26.00
N PHE A 423 -3.66 7.57 -26.49
CA PHE A 423 -2.32 7.15 -26.12
C PHE A 423 -1.29 8.06 -26.80
N LYS A 424 -0.51 8.79 -26.01
CA LYS A 424 0.53 9.69 -26.51
C LYS A 424 1.77 8.90 -26.93
N PRO A 425 2.23 8.99 -28.19
CA PRO A 425 3.32 8.16 -28.71
C PRO A 425 4.64 8.24 -27.92
N ASP A 426 4.88 9.36 -27.26
CA ASP A 426 6.07 9.76 -26.53
C ASP A 426 5.95 9.62 -25.00
N GLU A 427 4.76 9.30 -24.48
CA GLU A 427 4.52 9.18 -23.04
C GLU A 427 3.99 7.80 -22.65
N TYR A 428 4.89 6.92 -22.20
CA TYR A 428 4.54 5.63 -21.62
C TYR A 428 5.22 5.44 -20.25
N PRO A 429 4.54 5.75 -19.14
CA PRO A 429 5.16 5.85 -17.80
C PRO A 429 5.37 4.49 -17.14
N CYS A 430 6.25 3.68 -17.73
CA CYS A 430 6.62 2.37 -17.25
C CYS A 430 7.64 2.46 -16.10
N ASN A 431 7.22 2.13 -14.87
CA ASN A 431 8.12 2.07 -13.70
C ASN A 431 9.03 0.83 -13.71
N ALA A 432 8.48 -0.31 -14.15
CA ALA A 432 9.18 -1.59 -14.21
C ALA A 432 8.95 -2.22 -15.59
N LYS A 433 10.05 -2.58 -16.26
CA LYS A 433 10.03 -3.12 -17.62
C LYS A 433 9.82 -4.63 -17.59
N TYR A 434 9.15 -5.16 -18.61
CA TYR A 434 9.04 -6.59 -18.83
C TYR A 434 10.44 -7.23 -19.00
N GLN A 435 10.69 -8.31 -18.27
CA GLN A 435 11.98 -9.02 -18.26
C GLN A 435 11.89 -10.45 -18.81
N GLY A 436 10.72 -10.87 -19.32
CA GLY A 436 10.55 -12.21 -19.86
C GLY A 436 11.24 -12.39 -21.21
N SER A 437 11.34 -13.64 -21.64
CA SER A 437 12.09 -14.01 -22.85
C SER A 437 11.30 -13.80 -24.15
N PHE A 438 9.98 -13.61 -24.08
CA PHE A 438 9.16 -13.49 -25.27
C PHE A 438 9.36 -12.12 -25.94
N LYS A 439 9.55 -12.11 -27.27
CA LYS A 439 9.72 -10.88 -28.05
C LYS A 439 8.41 -10.51 -28.72
N PHE A 440 7.65 -9.64 -28.07
CA PHE A 440 6.42 -9.08 -28.61
C PHE A 440 6.70 -8.22 -29.85
N ARG A 441 5.88 -8.39 -30.89
CA ARG A 441 6.07 -7.71 -32.18
C ARG A 441 5.02 -6.64 -32.46
N LYS A 442 3.88 -6.71 -31.76
CA LYS A 442 2.72 -5.84 -31.97
C LYS A 442 2.48 -4.88 -30.81
N HIS A 443 3.42 -4.74 -29.88
CA HIS A 443 3.26 -3.73 -28.83
C HIS A 443 3.36 -2.31 -29.42
N TYR A 444 2.48 -1.41 -28.98
CA TYR A 444 2.35 -0.04 -29.51
C TYR A 444 3.60 0.80 -29.22
N TYR A 445 4.14 0.70 -28.00
CA TYR A 445 5.38 1.35 -27.57
C TYR A 445 6.60 0.44 -27.70
N LYS A 446 7.79 1.03 -27.75
CA LYS A 446 9.07 0.30 -27.75
C LYS A 446 9.30 -0.47 -26.46
N GLU A 447 8.95 0.15 -25.33
CA GLU A 447 9.08 -0.46 -24.01
C GLU A 447 7.75 -1.08 -23.59
N ILE A 448 7.83 -2.18 -22.84
CA ILE A 448 6.66 -2.94 -22.35
C ILE A 448 6.73 -2.94 -20.82
N ALA A 449 5.62 -2.60 -20.18
CA ALA A 449 5.52 -2.65 -18.73
C ALA A 449 5.55 -4.09 -18.21
N ALA A 450 5.96 -4.26 -16.96
CA ALA A 450 6.03 -5.57 -16.33
C ALA A 450 4.69 -6.31 -16.42
N LEU A 451 4.77 -7.59 -16.78
CA LEU A 451 3.66 -8.53 -16.84
C LEU A 451 3.95 -9.63 -15.83
N ASN A 452 2.93 -10.07 -15.10
CA ASN A 452 3.03 -11.31 -14.32
C ASN A 452 2.87 -12.54 -15.25
N GLY A 453 3.11 -13.74 -14.73
CA GLY A 453 3.13 -14.95 -15.57
C GLY A 453 1.83 -15.22 -16.34
N GLU A 454 0.66 -14.93 -15.76
CA GLU A 454 -0.62 -15.17 -16.44
C GLU A 454 -0.97 -14.03 -17.42
N GLU A 455 -0.65 -12.79 -17.06
CA GLU A 455 -0.75 -11.64 -17.98
C GLU A 455 0.19 -11.77 -19.18
N GLU A 456 1.38 -12.34 -18.98
CA GLU A 456 2.32 -12.66 -20.04
C GLU A 456 1.72 -13.68 -21.01
N GLU A 457 1.12 -14.77 -20.51
CA GLU A 457 0.41 -15.75 -21.33
C GLU A 457 -0.72 -15.09 -22.16
N CYS A 458 -1.50 -14.20 -21.54
CA CYS A 458 -2.56 -13.44 -22.21
C CYS A 458 -2.00 -12.49 -23.29
N ALA A 459 -0.95 -11.74 -22.97
CA ALA A 459 -0.29 -10.84 -23.91
C ALA A 459 0.31 -11.59 -25.11
N ILE A 460 0.91 -12.77 -24.88
CA ILE A 460 1.46 -13.63 -25.94
C ILE A 460 0.33 -14.05 -26.89
N TYR A 461 -0.82 -14.44 -26.35
CA TYR A 461 -1.98 -14.80 -27.14
C TYR A 461 -2.46 -13.62 -28.01
N ILE A 462 -2.62 -12.43 -27.42
CA ILE A 462 -3.00 -11.20 -28.14
C ILE A 462 -2.00 -10.86 -29.25
N ASP A 463 -0.69 -10.94 -28.99
CA ASP A 463 0.36 -10.64 -29.96
C ASP A 463 0.33 -11.62 -31.16
N GLN A 464 -0.15 -12.85 -30.96
CA GLN A 464 -0.27 -13.87 -32.01
C GLN A 464 -1.53 -13.73 -32.88
N LEU A 465 -2.59 -13.08 -32.40
CA LEU A 465 -3.84 -12.93 -33.16
C LEU A 465 -3.64 -12.15 -34.47
N PRO A 466 -3.94 -12.72 -35.65
CA PRO A 466 -3.69 -12.06 -36.93
C PRO A 466 -4.55 -10.80 -37.14
N GLU A 467 -5.67 -10.67 -36.46
CA GLU A 467 -6.60 -9.53 -36.51
C GLU A 467 -6.11 -8.32 -35.73
N VAL A 468 -5.24 -8.53 -34.72
CA VAL A 468 -4.64 -7.45 -33.94
C VAL A 468 -3.56 -6.76 -34.77
N GLU A 469 -3.69 -5.44 -34.92
CA GLU A 469 -2.68 -4.58 -35.54
C GLU A 469 -1.58 -4.25 -34.54
N PHE A 470 -1.96 -3.70 -33.39
CA PHE A 470 -1.09 -3.46 -32.24
C PHE A 470 -1.88 -3.41 -30.93
N TRP A 471 -1.17 -3.57 -29.82
CA TRP A 471 -1.75 -3.58 -28.47
C TRP A 471 -0.85 -2.84 -27.47
N VAL A 472 -1.43 -2.42 -26.36
CA VAL A 472 -0.72 -1.78 -25.25
C VAL A 472 -1.09 -2.47 -23.94
N ARG A 473 -0.09 -2.69 -23.07
CA ARG A 473 -0.33 -3.00 -21.65
C ARG A 473 -0.77 -1.70 -20.97
N ASN A 474 -2.03 -1.64 -20.56
CA ASN A 474 -2.60 -0.45 -19.93
C ASN A 474 -2.09 -0.35 -18.48
N ILE A 475 -1.59 0.81 -18.07
CA ILE A 475 -0.95 0.96 -16.76
C ILE A 475 -1.99 1.46 -15.75
N GLU A 476 -2.20 0.72 -14.67
CA GLU A 476 -3.17 1.12 -13.65
C GLU A 476 -2.83 2.47 -13.00
N ARG A 477 -3.89 3.22 -12.63
CA ARG A 477 -3.79 4.46 -11.85
C ARG A 477 -2.95 5.57 -12.52
N ARG A 478 -2.97 5.61 -13.86
CA ARG A 478 -2.34 6.66 -14.68
C ARG A 478 -3.39 7.31 -15.58
N GLU A 479 -4.29 8.10 -14.99
CA GLU A 479 -5.45 8.70 -15.69
C GLU A 479 -5.12 9.43 -16.99
N PHE A 480 -3.96 10.09 -17.06
CA PHE A 480 -3.50 10.82 -18.25
C PHE A 480 -2.79 9.95 -19.30
N HIS A 481 -2.44 8.70 -18.98
CA HIS A 481 -1.64 7.83 -19.84
C HIS A 481 -2.25 6.43 -20.03
N SER A 482 -3.42 6.16 -19.48
CA SER A 482 -4.07 4.85 -19.53
C SER A 482 -5.57 4.98 -19.65
N PHE A 483 -6.15 4.11 -20.47
CA PHE A 483 -7.58 4.06 -20.73
C PHE A 483 -8.32 3.59 -19.46
N TRP A 484 -9.45 4.20 -19.15
CA TRP A 484 -10.23 3.83 -17.99
C TRP A 484 -11.74 3.97 -18.25
N LEU A 485 -12.51 3.24 -17.45
CA LEU A 485 -13.96 3.37 -17.34
C LEU A 485 -14.32 3.67 -15.88
N GLN A 486 -15.18 4.64 -15.64
CA GLN A 486 -15.59 5.01 -14.28
C GLN A 486 -16.53 3.96 -13.68
N THR A 487 -16.18 3.43 -12.50
CA THR A 487 -17.05 2.55 -11.69
C THR A 487 -17.67 3.33 -10.53
N SER A 488 -18.56 2.68 -9.76
CA SER A 488 -19.15 3.28 -8.57
C SER A 488 -18.16 3.56 -7.44
N THR A 489 -16.95 3.00 -7.47
CA THR A 489 -15.96 3.13 -6.37
C THR A 489 -14.61 3.70 -6.80
N GLY A 490 -14.36 3.83 -8.10
CA GLY A 490 -13.11 4.38 -8.64
C GLY A 490 -13.05 4.25 -10.15
N LYS A 491 -11.84 4.14 -10.70
CA LYS A 491 -11.60 3.96 -12.13
C LYS A 491 -11.14 2.52 -12.41
N PHE A 492 -11.79 1.88 -13.37
CA PHE A 492 -11.41 0.58 -13.90
C PHE A 492 -10.44 0.77 -15.06
N TYR A 493 -9.22 0.22 -14.93
CA TYR A 493 -8.19 0.21 -15.96
C TYR A 493 -8.07 -1.21 -16.51
N PRO A 494 -8.65 -1.51 -17.69
CA PRO A 494 -8.55 -2.83 -18.28
C PRO A 494 -7.11 -3.19 -18.61
N ASP A 495 -6.72 -4.45 -18.48
CA ASP A 495 -5.34 -4.88 -18.60
C ASP A 495 -4.67 -4.55 -19.96
N PHE A 496 -5.39 -4.77 -21.06
CA PHE A 496 -4.87 -4.56 -22.42
C PHE A 496 -5.87 -3.80 -23.27
N VAL A 497 -5.32 -2.96 -24.16
CA VAL A 497 -6.09 -2.23 -25.17
C VAL A 497 -5.45 -2.47 -26.53
N CYS A 498 -6.25 -2.86 -27.51
CA CYS A 498 -5.78 -3.29 -28.82
C CYS A 498 -6.49 -2.52 -29.93
N LYS A 499 -5.73 -2.20 -30.99
CA LYS A 499 -6.27 -1.78 -32.28
C LYS A 499 -6.34 -3.00 -33.20
N LEU A 500 -7.51 -3.22 -33.78
CA LEU A 500 -7.73 -4.27 -34.77
C LEU A 500 -7.53 -3.72 -36.18
N LYS A 501 -7.13 -4.59 -37.11
CA LYS A 501 -6.86 -4.24 -38.51
C LYS A 501 -8.10 -3.76 -39.27
N ASP A 502 -9.29 -4.10 -38.80
CA ASP A 502 -10.57 -3.64 -39.36
C ASP A 502 -11.01 -2.28 -38.80
N GLY A 503 -10.21 -1.67 -37.91
CA GLY A 503 -10.47 -0.37 -37.31
C GLY A 503 -11.17 -0.41 -35.95
N ARG A 504 -11.64 -1.58 -35.49
CA ARG A 504 -12.26 -1.72 -34.16
C ARG A 504 -11.23 -1.66 -33.02
N PHE A 505 -11.71 -1.41 -31.80
CA PHE A 505 -10.90 -1.40 -30.59
C PHE A 505 -11.30 -2.54 -29.67
N LEU A 506 -10.34 -3.36 -29.25
CA LEU A 506 -10.56 -4.45 -28.30
C LEU A 506 -9.95 -4.09 -26.95
N VAL A 507 -10.75 -4.22 -25.90
CA VAL A 507 -10.32 -4.04 -24.51
C VAL A 507 -10.42 -5.40 -23.80
N VAL A 508 -9.32 -5.82 -23.18
CA VAL A 508 -9.20 -7.11 -22.51
C VAL A 508 -8.84 -6.89 -21.05
N GLU A 509 -9.61 -7.50 -20.15
CA GLU A 509 -9.29 -7.57 -18.72
C GLU A 509 -9.03 -9.01 -18.32
N TYR A 510 -7.80 -9.33 -17.94
CA TYR A 510 -7.45 -10.67 -17.48
C TYR A 510 -7.87 -10.87 -16.02
N LYS A 511 -8.53 -12.00 -15.75
CA LYS A 511 -8.90 -12.40 -14.38
C LYS A 511 -8.74 -13.90 -14.18
N ALA A 512 -8.03 -14.25 -13.11
CA ALA A 512 -7.97 -15.61 -12.60
C ALA A 512 -9.37 -16.13 -12.23
N GLU A 513 -9.59 -17.43 -12.40
CA GLU A 513 -10.91 -18.06 -12.23
C GLU A 513 -11.50 -17.84 -10.83
N THR A 514 -10.66 -17.87 -9.79
CA THR A 514 -11.06 -17.68 -8.39
C THR A 514 -11.61 -16.29 -8.09
N SER A 515 -11.24 -15.29 -8.88
CA SER A 515 -11.58 -13.88 -8.64
C SER A 515 -12.66 -13.36 -9.59
N TRP A 516 -13.00 -14.12 -10.64
CA TRP A 516 -13.93 -13.72 -11.69
C TRP A 516 -15.38 -13.50 -11.21
N SER A 517 -15.78 -14.17 -10.12
CA SER A 517 -17.15 -14.18 -9.62
C SER A 517 -17.44 -13.16 -8.52
N ASN A 518 -16.43 -12.41 -8.06
CA ASN A 518 -16.58 -11.37 -7.04
C ASN A 518 -17.41 -10.17 -7.57
N GLU A 519 -17.95 -9.37 -6.65
CA GLU A 519 -18.84 -8.26 -6.99
C GLU A 519 -18.16 -7.19 -7.85
N ASP A 520 -16.90 -6.86 -7.54
CA ASP A 520 -16.06 -5.93 -8.32
C ASP A 520 -15.88 -6.37 -9.79
N SER A 521 -15.58 -7.65 -10.04
CA SER A 521 -15.44 -8.17 -11.41
C SER A 521 -16.78 -8.19 -12.16
N ARG A 522 -17.90 -8.39 -11.45
CA ARG A 522 -19.23 -8.30 -12.06
C ARG A 522 -19.54 -6.87 -12.50
N GLU A 523 -19.25 -5.88 -11.66
CA GLU A 523 -19.43 -4.46 -12.00
C GLU A 523 -18.57 -4.08 -13.23
N LYS A 524 -17.27 -4.41 -13.20
CA LYS A 524 -16.34 -4.14 -14.32
C LYS A 524 -16.79 -4.80 -15.62
N ARG A 525 -17.29 -6.03 -15.55
CA ARG A 525 -17.81 -6.75 -16.73
C ARG A 525 -19.06 -6.09 -17.29
N ALA A 526 -20.03 -5.78 -16.45
CA ALA A 526 -21.26 -5.11 -16.87
C ALA A 526 -20.95 -3.75 -17.51
N LEU A 527 -19.99 -3.00 -16.95
CA LEU A 527 -19.53 -1.72 -17.49
C LEU A 527 -18.83 -1.86 -18.83
N GLY A 528 -17.92 -2.83 -18.98
CA GLY A 528 -17.25 -3.11 -20.25
C GLY A 528 -18.21 -3.57 -21.35
N GLU A 529 -19.19 -4.42 -21.01
CA GLU A 529 -20.26 -4.84 -21.92
C GLU A 529 -21.18 -3.67 -22.32
N LEU A 530 -21.45 -2.75 -21.40
CA LEU A 530 -22.21 -1.53 -21.68
C LEU A 530 -21.45 -0.63 -22.66
N TRP A 531 -20.15 -0.41 -22.40
CA TRP A 531 -19.27 0.37 -23.29
C TRP A 531 -19.23 -0.24 -24.71
N GLU A 532 -19.07 -1.55 -24.83
CA GLU A 532 -19.16 -2.27 -26.11
C GLU A 532 -20.50 -2.04 -26.81
N LYS A 533 -21.63 -2.29 -26.12
CA LYS A 533 -22.97 -2.16 -26.72
C LYS A 533 -23.29 -0.74 -27.16
N ARG A 534 -22.83 0.27 -26.41
CA ARG A 534 -23.05 1.69 -26.71
C ARG A 534 -22.14 2.21 -27.82
N SER A 535 -21.07 1.49 -28.17
CA SER A 535 -20.12 1.89 -29.20
C SER A 535 -20.60 1.70 -30.65
N GLY A 536 -21.78 1.11 -30.85
CA GLY A 536 -22.30 0.82 -32.18
C GLY A 536 -21.46 -0.16 -32.99
N GLY A 537 -20.69 -1.04 -32.32
CA GLY A 537 -19.82 -2.05 -32.94
C GLY A 537 -18.38 -1.59 -33.20
N SER A 538 -18.02 -0.35 -32.83
CA SER A 538 -16.64 0.14 -32.97
C SER A 538 -15.68 -0.38 -31.89
N CYS A 539 -16.23 -0.80 -30.75
CA CYS A 539 -15.49 -1.25 -29.58
C CYS A 539 -15.94 -2.64 -29.15
N LEU A 540 -15.02 -3.44 -28.61
CA LEU A 540 -15.23 -4.80 -28.13
C LEU A 540 -14.64 -4.94 -26.73
N PHE A 541 -15.36 -5.61 -25.83
CA PHE A 541 -14.89 -5.88 -24.48
C PHE A 541 -14.88 -7.39 -24.19
N VAL A 542 -13.81 -7.88 -23.56
CA VAL A 542 -13.73 -9.27 -23.12
C VAL A 542 -13.01 -9.39 -21.78
N MET A 543 -13.60 -10.16 -20.88
CA MET A 543 -13.02 -10.54 -19.59
C MET A 543 -13.05 -12.07 -19.48
N PRO A 544 -12.04 -12.77 -20.05
CA PRO A 544 -12.02 -14.23 -20.07
C PRO A 544 -12.03 -14.81 -18.65
N LYS A 545 -12.64 -15.98 -18.50
CA LYS A 545 -12.70 -16.68 -17.23
C LYS A 545 -11.48 -17.59 -17.10
N GLY A 546 -10.47 -17.14 -16.34
CA GLY A 546 -9.22 -17.89 -16.18
C GLY A 546 -8.44 -17.99 -17.49
N ARG A 547 -7.85 -19.17 -17.75
CA ARG A 547 -6.99 -19.42 -18.92
C ARG A 547 -7.73 -19.69 -20.23
N ASP A 548 -9.05 -19.46 -20.30
CA ASP A 548 -9.81 -19.58 -21.54
C ASP A 548 -9.58 -18.36 -22.46
N LEU A 549 -8.35 -18.26 -23.00
CA LEU A 549 -7.94 -17.18 -23.89
C LEU A 549 -8.62 -17.26 -25.26
N ALA A 550 -9.22 -18.41 -25.61
CA ALA A 550 -9.95 -18.60 -26.86
C ALA A 550 -11.17 -17.66 -26.97
N GLY A 551 -11.75 -17.26 -25.83
CA GLY A 551 -12.81 -16.25 -25.78
C GLY A 551 -12.38 -14.90 -26.36
N ILE A 552 -11.10 -14.54 -26.28
CA ILE A 552 -10.56 -13.32 -26.89
C ILE A 552 -10.60 -13.44 -28.41
N GLY A 553 -10.11 -14.56 -28.97
CA GLY A 553 -10.12 -14.81 -30.41
C GLY A 553 -11.54 -14.83 -30.99
N GLY A 554 -12.47 -15.50 -30.32
CA GLY A 554 -13.88 -15.54 -30.74
C GLY A 554 -14.54 -14.17 -30.82
N LYS A 555 -14.18 -13.26 -29.90
CA LYS A 555 -14.71 -11.89 -29.85
C LYS A 555 -14.28 -11.02 -31.02
N VAL A 556 -13.09 -11.27 -31.56
CA VAL A 556 -12.53 -10.45 -32.65
C VAL A 556 -13.05 -10.88 -34.02
N VAL A 557 -13.52 -12.13 -34.15
CA VAL A 557 -14.07 -12.67 -35.41
C VAL A 557 -15.57 -12.37 -35.57
N THR A 558 -16.27 -12.10 -34.45
CA THR A 558 -17.67 -11.65 -34.44
C THR A 558 -17.75 -10.15 -34.71
#